data_AF-A0A0Q5VK34-F1
#
_entry.id   AF-A0A0Q5VK34-F1
#
_cell.length_a   1.000
_cell.length_b   1.000
_cell.length_c   1.000
_cell.angle_alpha   90.00
_cell.angle_beta   90.00
_cell.angle_gamma   90.00
#
_symmetry.space_group_name_H-M   'P 1'
#
loop_
_entity.id
_entity.type
_entity.pdbx_description
1 polymer ?
#
loop_
_entity_poly.entity_id
_entity_poly.type
_entity_poly.pdbx_seq_one_letter_code
_entity_poly.pdbx_strand_id
1 'polypeptide(L)'
;MTTGRSPHWFDPAHQAAITAAYESLCTTIAAMRVVGARTPVGPTAHRVRELGRLAAASQLPARAALLRWGALPASARQQLLDAWYTPAR
;
A
#
# COMPACT_ATOMS: atom_id res chain seq x y z
N MET A 1 18.51 16.02 -2.87
CA MET A 1 18.54 14.58 -2.50
C MET A 1 17.70 14.42 -1.25
N THR A 2 16.40 14.10 -1.38
CA THR A 2 15.61 13.70 -0.22
C THR A 2 16.09 12.30 0.13
N THR A 3 16.76 12.16 1.27
CA THR A 3 16.99 10.85 1.89
C THR A 3 15.64 10.15 1.94
N GLY A 4 15.47 9.10 1.14
CA GLY A 4 14.19 8.45 0.94
C GLY A 4 13.66 7.95 2.26
N ARG A 5 12.68 8.66 2.83
CA ARG A 5 11.99 8.26 4.05
C ARG A 5 11.39 6.88 3.77
N SER A 6 11.92 5.88 4.45
CA SER A 6 11.46 4.50 4.32
C SER A 6 10.63 4.16 5.56
N PRO A 7 9.50 3.46 5.40
CA PRO A 7 8.73 3.01 6.55
C PRO A 7 9.61 2.19 7.49
N HIS A 8 9.42 2.35 8.80
CA HIS A 8 9.94 1.37 9.74
C HIS A 8 9.10 0.09 9.63
N TRP A 9 9.56 -0.86 8.82
CA TRP A 9 8.81 -2.08 8.48
C TRP A 9 8.48 -2.97 9.66
N PHE A 10 9.25 -2.88 10.74
CA PHE A 10 9.07 -3.64 11.97
C PHE A 10 8.12 -2.94 12.96
N ASP A 11 7.78 -1.68 12.73
CA ASP A 11 6.83 -0.94 13.57
C ASP A 11 5.40 -1.44 13.31
N PRO A 12 4.71 -1.99 14.34
CA PRO A 12 3.33 -2.46 14.20
C PRO A 12 2.35 -1.36 13.74
N ALA A 13 2.57 -0.10 14.12
CA ALA A 13 1.71 1.01 13.72
C ALA A 13 1.82 1.29 12.22
N HIS A 14 3.04 1.25 11.66
CA HIS A 14 3.24 1.37 10.23
C HIS A 14 2.68 0.16 9.47
N GLN A 15 2.87 -1.06 9.99
CA GLN A 15 2.29 -2.28 9.39
C GLN A 15 0.75 -2.21 9.31
N ALA A 16 0.11 -1.71 10.38
CA ALA A 16 -1.33 -1.53 10.42
C ALA A 16 -1.82 -0.48 9.41
N ALA A 17 -1.17 0.69 9.35
CA ALA A 17 -1.52 1.73 8.40
C ALA A 17 -1.32 1.32 6.93
N ILE A 18 -0.25 0.55 6.63
CA ILE A 18 -0.03 -0.04 5.30
C ILE A 18 -1.16 -1.02 4.95
N THR A 19 -1.58 -1.85 5.92
CA THR A 19 -2.65 -2.82 5.71
C THR A 19 -3.98 -2.12 5.44
N ALA A 20 -4.33 -1.09 6.21
CA ALA A 20 -5.53 -0.29 6.01
C ALA A 20 -5.53 0.42 4.63
N ALA A 21 -4.40 1.02 4.23
CA ALA A 21 -4.27 1.66 2.93
C ALA A 21 -4.43 0.64 1.78
N TYR A 22 -3.91 -0.57 1.94
CA TYR A 22 -4.05 -1.64 0.96
C TYR A 22 -5.50 -2.14 0.83
N GLU A 23 -6.24 -2.27 1.94
CA GLU A 23 -7.66 -2.65 1.93
C GLU A 23 -8.53 -1.59 1.25
N SER A 24 -8.26 -0.31 1.51
CA SER A 24 -8.92 0.81 0.83
C SER A 24 -8.65 0.81 -0.69
N LEU A 25 -7.41 0.53 -1.10
CA LEU A 25 -7.06 0.34 -2.50
C LEU A 25 -7.84 -0.83 -3.13
N CYS A 26 -7.96 -1.97 -2.44
CA CYS A 26 -8.71 -3.12 -2.94
C CYS A 26 -10.20 -2.77 -3.16
N THR A 27 -10.79 -2.02 -2.23
CA THR A 27 -12.17 -1.52 -2.33
C THR A 27 -12.34 -0.60 -3.54
N THR A 28 -11.38 0.30 -3.75
CA THR A 28 -11.38 1.23 -4.90
C THR A 28 -11.27 0.50 -6.23
N ILE A 29 -10.38 -0.50 -6.34
CA ILE A 29 -10.24 -1.35 -7.53
C ILE A 29 -11.52 -2.16 -7.79
N ALA A 30 -12.15 -2.69 -6.75
CA ALA A 30 -13.42 -3.40 -6.87
C ALA A 30 -14.54 -2.48 -7.40
N ALA A 31 -14.64 -1.25 -6.86
CA ALA A 31 -15.60 -0.25 -7.32
C ALA A 31 -15.37 0.15 -8.78
N MET A 32 -14.12 0.41 -9.20
CA MET A 32 -13.81 0.77 -10.59
C MET A 32 -14.12 -0.35 -11.59
N ARG A 33 -13.98 -1.62 -11.18
CA ARG A 33 -14.33 -2.77 -12.02
C ARG A 33 -15.83 -2.82 -12.33
N VAL A 34 -16.68 -2.38 -11.40
CA VAL A 34 -18.14 -2.31 -11.59
C VAL A 34 -18.50 -1.21 -12.60
N VAL A 35 -17.73 -0.13 -12.65
CA VAL A 35 -17.98 1.03 -13.53
C VAL A 35 -17.39 0.85 -14.94
N GLY A 36 -16.68 -0.25 -15.22
CA GLY A 36 -16.08 -0.51 -16.53
C GLY A 36 -14.90 0.42 -16.89
N ALA A 37 -14.39 1.19 -15.91
CA ALA A 37 -13.34 2.16 -16.14
C ALA A 37 -11.98 1.47 -16.36
N ARG A 38 -11.45 1.54 -17.60
CA ARG A 38 -10.05 1.22 -17.92
C ARG A 38 -9.16 2.39 -17.51
N THR A 39 -8.78 2.49 -16.24
CA THR A 39 -7.83 3.53 -15.80
C THR A 39 -6.38 3.11 -16.08
N PRO A 40 -5.56 3.93 -16.80
CA PRO A 40 -4.19 3.55 -17.18
C PRO A 40 -3.10 3.92 -16.17
N VAL A 41 -3.43 4.48 -15.00
CA VAL A 41 -2.44 5.15 -14.14
C VAL A 41 -2.43 4.56 -12.72
N GLY A 42 -1.88 3.37 -12.58
CA GLY A 42 -1.69 2.69 -11.29
C GLY A 42 -1.06 1.31 -11.46
N PRO A 43 -0.52 0.70 -10.39
CA PRO A 43 -0.09 -0.70 -10.46
C PRO A 43 -1.26 -1.54 -10.98
N THR A 44 -1.02 -2.29 -12.05
CA THR A 44 -2.03 -3.09 -12.74
C THR A 44 -2.76 -3.94 -11.71
N ALA A 45 -4.10 -3.98 -11.74
CA ALA A 45 -4.91 -4.70 -10.74
C ALA A 45 -4.45 -6.16 -10.52
N HIS A 46 -3.85 -6.78 -11.55
CA HIS A 46 -3.17 -8.07 -11.44
C HIS A 46 -2.04 -8.08 -10.39
N ARG A 47 -1.12 -7.10 -10.45
CA ARG A 47 0.02 -6.97 -9.52
C ARG A 47 -0.43 -6.75 -8.09
N VAL A 48 -1.47 -5.93 -7.88
CA VAL A 48 -2.06 -5.70 -6.55
C VAL A 48 -2.58 -7.02 -5.97
N ARG A 49 -3.33 -7.79 -6.76
CA ARG A 49 -3.85 -9.11 -6.34
C ARG A 49 -2.74 -10.11 -6.06
N GLU A 50 -1.72 -10.16 -6.91
CA GLU A 50 -0.58 -11.06 -6.76
C GLU A 50 0.18 -10.79 -5.45
N LEU A 51 0.55 -9.53 -5.22
CA LEU A 51 1.21 -9.12 -3.98
C LEU A 51 0.32 -9.33 -2.75
N GLY A 52 -1.00 -9.13 -2.89
CA GLY A 52 -1.98 -9.47 -1.86
C GLY A 52 -1.99 -10.94 -1.47
N ARG A 53 -1.96 -11.84 -2.47
CA ARG A 53 -1.87 -13.30 -2.22
C ARG A 53 -0.56 -13.67 -1.54
N LEU A 54 0.57 -13.12 -1.99
CA LEU A 54 1.87 -13.34 -1.35
C LEU A 54 1.89 -12.81 0.09
N ALA A 55 1.26 -11.67 0.34
CA ALA A 55 1.15 -11.11 1.68
C ALA A 55 0.29 -11.98 2.60
N ALA A 56 -0.82 -12.51 2.09
CA ALA A 56 -1.70 -13.42 2.84
C ALA A 56 -1.03 -14.77 3.16
N ALA A 57 -0.18 -15.27 2.26
CA ALA A 57 0.58 -16.50 2.47
C ALA A 57 1.80 -16.33 3.40
N SER A 58 2.18 -15.08 3.74
CA SER A 58 3.35 -14.79 4.57
C SER A 58 3.02 -14.92 6.05
N GLN A 59 3.77 -15.75 6.78
CA GLN A 59 3.69 -15.85 8.25
C GLN A 59 4.44 -14.71 8.99
N LEU A 60 5.20 -13.88 8.25
CA LEU A 60 5.94 -12.75 8.81
C LEU A 60 5.18 -11.44 8.56
N PRO A 61 4.75 -10.71 9.61
CA PRO A 61 4.00 -9.45 9.47
C PRO A 61 4.74 -8.37 8.70
N ALA A 62 6.05 -8.18 8.97
CA ALA A 62 6.88 -7.21 8.28
C ALA A 62 7.00 -7.51 6.77
N ARG A 63 7.11 -8.80 6.41
CA ARG A 63 7.12 -9.24 5.00
C ARG A 63 5.76 -9.00 4.34
N ALA A 64 4.67 -9.30 5.02
CA ALA A 64 3.33 -9.03 4.51
C ALA A 64 3.11 -7.52 4.27
N ALA A 65 3.58 -6.66 5.19
CA ALA A 65 3.54 -5.21 5.03
C ALA A 65 4.39 -4.72 3.85
N LEU A 66 5.60 -5.26 3.66
CA LEU A 66 6.45 -4.95 2.50
C LEU A 66 5.77 -5.29 1.16
N LEU A 67 5.12 -6.45 1.08
CA LEU A 67 4.40 -6.88 -0.11
C LEU A 67 3.19 -5.97 -0.40
N ARG A 68 2.42 -5.62 0.64
CA ARG A 68 1.31 -4.66 0.53
C ARG A 68 1.80 -3.26 0.14
N TRP A 69 2.92 -2.80 0.69
CA TRP A 69 3.54 -1.54 0.31
C TRP A 69 3.93 -1.49 -1.16
N GLY A 70 4.51 -2.57 -1.69
CA GLY A 70 4.84 -2.70 -3.11
C GLY A 70 3.63 -2.68 -4.04
N ALA A 71 2.43 -2.96 -3.51
CA ALA A 71 1.17 -2.88 -4.24
C ALA A 71 0.55 -1.48 -4.22
N LEU A 72 0.94 -0.62 -3.28
CA LEU A 72 0.37 0.72 -3.15
C LEU A 72 0.85 1.67 -4.27
N PRO A 73 -0.05 2.53 -4.80
CA PRO A 73 0.36 3.59 -5.71
C PRO A 73 1.31 4.57 -5.03
N ALA A 74 2.13 5.28 -5.82
CA ALA A 74 3.12 6.22 -5.30
C ALA A 74 2.50 7.33 -4.43
N SER A 75 1.29 7.80 -4.78
CA SER A 75 0.54 8.79 -4.01
C SER A 75 0.17 8.30 -2.61
N ALA A 76 -0.35 7.08 -2.47
CA ALA A 76 -0.70 6.50 -1.17
C ALA A 76 0.55 6.28 -0.30
N ARG A 77 1.67 5.85 -0.91
CA ARG A 77 2.95 5.73 -0.22
C ARG A 77 3.44 7.09 0.29
N GLN A 78 3.34 8.13 -0.53
CA GLN A 78 3.73 9.48 -0.13
C GLN A 78 2.86 10.01 1.03
N GLN A 79 1.54 9.81 0.96
CA GLN A 79 0.62 10.21 2.04
C GLN A 79 0.95 9.53 3.37
N LEU A 80 1.28 8.23 3.35
CA LEU A 80 1.70 7.51 4.55
C LEU A 80 3.01 8.07 5.11
N LEU A 81 4.01 8.33 4.25
CA LEU A 81 5.28 8.92 4.68
C LEU A 81 5.10 10.32 5.25
N ASP A 82 4.23 11.14 4.65
CA ASP A 82 3.94 12.47 5.16
C ASP A 82 3.22 12.38 6.52
N ALA A 83 2.27 11.46 6.68
CA ALA A 83 1.57 11.26 7.96
C ALA A 83 2.50 10.81 9.10
N TRP A 84 3.52 10.00 8.81
CA TRP A 84 4.45 9.51 9.85
C TRP A 84 5.60 10.48 10.16
N TYR A 85 6.08 11.21 9.16
CA TYR A 85 7.34 11.95 9.27
C TYR A 85 7.19 13.47 9.11
N THR A 86 6.00 13.96 8.76
CA THR A 86 5.72 15.40 8.78
C THR A 86 5.02 15.72 10.10
N PRO A 87 5.65 16.51 10.99
CA PRO A 87 5.01 16.92 12.22
C PRO A 87 3.75 17.73 11.90
N ALA A 88 2.64 17.43 12.59
CA ALA A 88 1.43 18.25 12.54
C ALA A 88 1.83 19.68 12.93
N ARG A 89 1.68 20.61 11.98
CA ARG A 89 2.10 22.00 12.13
C ARG A 89 1.02 22.81 12.82
#